data_AF-A0A519L073-F1
#
_entry.id   AF-A0A519L073-F1
#
_cell.length_a   1.000
_cell.length_b   1.000
_cell.length_c   1.000
_cell.angle_alpha   90.00
_cell.angle_beta   90.00
_cell.angle_gamma   90.00
#
_symmetry.space_group_name_H-M   'P 1'
#
loop_
_entity.id
_entity.type
_entity.pdbx_description
1 polymer ?
#
loop_
_entity_poly.entity_id
_entity_poly.type
_entity_poly.pdbx_seq_one_letter_code
_entity_poly.pdbx_strand_id
1 'polypeptide(L)' 'MHRCRECHVPLQEGRNWHASYAARTYRHCMDCAKAYSRKRYERLRPGAVKRAPKTKRDWAVKNRAEIARQRRARSED' A
#
# COMPACT_ATOMS: atom_id res chain seq x y z
N MET A 1 10.11 -24.27 -0.96
CA MET A 1 10.35 -22.81 -0.78
C MET A 1 9.91 -22.07 -2.03
N HIS A 2 8.89 -21.21 -1.95
CA HIS A 2 8.37 -20.49 -3.14
C HIS A 2 9.15 -19.19 -3.38
N ARG A 3 9.18 -18.73 -4.64
CA ARG A 3 9.77 -17.44 -5.05
C ARG A 3 8.76 -16.59 -5.80
N CYS A 4 8.86 -15.28 -5.65
CA CYS A 4 8.06 -14.33 -6.41
C CYS A 4 8.34 -14.47 -7.91
N ARG A 5 7.30 -14.49 -8.74
CA ARG A 5 7.43 -14.63 -10.19
C ARG A 5 8.04 -13.41 -10.87
N GLU A 6 7.92 -12.22 -10.28
CA GLU A 6 8.47 -10.99 -10.85
C GLU A 6 9.88 -10.67 -10.35
N CYS A 7 10.07 -10.57 -9.04
CA CYS A 7 11.34 -10.11 -8.45
C CYS A 7 12.18 -11.24 -7.85
N HIS A 8 11.72 -12.50 -7.96
CA HIS A 8 12.44 -13.72 -7.56
C HIS A 8 12.81 -13.82 -6.08
N VAL A 9 12.38 -12.87 -5.24
CA VAL A 9 12.58 -12.93 -3.78
C VAL A 9 11.93 -14.16 -3.18
N PRO A 10 12.53 -14.76 -2.14
CA PRO A 10 11.89 -15.83 -1.38
C PRO A 10 10.56 -15.38 -0.78
N LEU A 11 9.52 -16.18 -0.96
CA LEU A 11 8.22 -15.94 -0.38
C LEU A 11 8.15 -16.56 1.02
N GLN A 12 7.89 -15.72 2.01
CA GLN A 12 7.71 -16.07 3.41
C GLN A 12 6.29 -15.71 3.80
N GLU A 13 5.49 -16.73 4.13
CA GLU A 13 4.11 -16.55 4.57
C GLU A 13 4.07 -15.68 5.83
N GLY A 14 3.14 -14.71 5.86
CA GLY A 14 2.98 -13.77 6.97
C GLY A 14 3.98 -12.61 6.99
N ARG A 15 5.03 -12.63 6.15
CA ARG A 15 5.98 -11.52 6.00
C ARG A 15 5.79 -10.76 4.70
N ASN A 16 6.26 -11.32 3.59
CA ASN A 16 6.20 -10.71 2.26
C ASN A 16 5.25 -11.48 1.32
N TRP A 17 4.55 -12.49 1.84
CA TRP A 17 3.59 -13.31 1.13
C TRP A 17 2.37 -13.55 2.02
N HIS A 18 1.18 -13.16 1.57
CA HIS A 18 -0.05 -13.30 2.36
C HIS A 18 -0.48 -14.77 2.43
N ALA A 19 -1.03 -15.23 3.57
CA ALA A 19 -1.49 -16.61 3.72
C ALA A 19 -2.55 -17.01 2.66
N SER A 20 -3.47 -16.09 2.34
CA SER A 20 -4.44 -16.31 1.25
C SER A 20 -3.79 -16.41 -0.14
N TYR A 21 -2.59 -15.89 -0.33
CA TYR A 21 -1.83 -16.05 -1.59
C TYR A 21 -1.19 -17.43 -1.65
N ALA A 22 -0.67 -17.92 -0.52
CA ALA A 22 -0.16 -19.29 -0.40
C ALA A 22 -1.26 -20.32 -0.67
N ALA A 23 -2.43 -20.17 -0.03
CA ALA A 23 -3.58 -21.04 -0.24
C ALA A 23 -4.08 -21.10 -1.69
N ARG A 24 -3.96 -19.99 -2.44
CA ARG A 24 -4.39 -19.89 -3.85
C ARG A 24 -3.25 -20.10 -4.84
N THR A 25 -2.08 -20.55 -4.40
CA THR A 25 -0.86 -20.73 -5.21
C THR A 25 -0.40 -19.47 -5.98
N TYR A 26 -0.77 -18.28 -5.50
CA TYR A 26 -0.43 -17.02 -6.13
C TYR A 26 1.02 -16.63 -5.82
N ARG A 27 1.90 -16.76 -6.82
CA ARG A 27 3.36 -16.59 -6.67
C ARG A 27 3.85 -15.15 -6.85
N HIS A 28 3.24 -14.18 -6.18
CA HIS A 28 3.78 -12.81 -6.10
C HIS A 28 3.95 -12.39 -4.65
N CYS A 29 5.06 -11.68 -4.37
CA CYS A 29 5.21 -10.99 -3.08
C CYS A 29 4.19 -9.83 -3.00
N MET A 30 3.93 -9.37 -1.78
CA MET A 30 2.99 -8.29 -1.53
C MET A 30 3.30 -7.02 -2.32
N ASP A 31 4.58 -6.68 -2.50
CA ASP A 31 4.99 -5.48 -3.23
C ASP A 31 4.69 -5.59 -4.73
N CYS A 32 5.04 -6.72 -5.35
CA CYS A 32 4.72 -7.01 -6.75
C CYS A 32 3.20 -7.08 -6.97
N ALA A 33 2.45 -7.73 -6.06
CA ALA A 33 0.99 -7.79 -6.13
C ALA A 33 0.35 -6.40 -6.05
N LYS A 34 0.89 -5.51 -5.20
CA LYS A 34 0.46 -4.11 -5.06
C LYS A 34 0.80 -3.28 -6.29
N ALA A 35 2.00 -3.44 -6.85
CA ALA A 35 2.42 -2.78 -8.08
C ALA A 35 1.55 -3.20 -9.27
N TYR A 36 1.27 -4.50 -9.41
CA TYR A 36 0.35 -5.03 -10.41
C TYR A 36 -1.06 -4.45 -10.25
N SER A 37 -1.57 -4.40 -9.02
CA SER A 37 -2.88 -3.82 -8.71
C SER A 37 -2.95 -2.33 -9.06
N ARG A 38 -1.89 -1.56 -8.78
CA ARG A 38 -1.79 -0.14 -9.17
C ARG A 38 -1.79 0.03 -10.68
N LYS A 39 -0.92 -0.67 -11.41
CA LYS A 39 -0.86 -0.64 -12.88
C LYS A 39 -2.20 -1.06 -13.50
N ARG A 40 -2.83 -2.10 -12.97
CA ARG A 40 -4.15 -2.56 -13.41
C ARG A 40 -5.22 -1.51 -13.13
N TYR A 41 -5.20 -0.86 -11.98
CA TYR A 41 -6.15 0.21 -11.65
C TYR A 41 -5.97 1.43 -12.57
N GLU A 42 -4.73 1.84 -12.84
CA GLU A 42 -4.39 2.91 -13.78
C GLU A 42 -4.84 2.56 -15.21
N ARG A 43 -4.66 1.30 -15.64
CA ARG A 43 -5.11 0.81 -16.95
C ARG A 43 -6.63 0.72 -17.07
N LEU A 44 -7.33 0.32 -16.00
CA LEU A 44 -8.80 0.23 -15.97
C LEU A 44 -9.48 1.60 -15.84
N ARG A 45 -8.79 2.60 -15.30
CA ARG A 45 -9.27 3.98 -15.21
C ARG A 45 -8.19 4.95 -15.71
N PRO A 46 -7.93 5.01 -17.02
CA PRO A 46 -7.03 6.00 -17.57
C PRO A 46 -7.57 7.40 -17.23
N GLY A 47 -6.77 8.20 -16.52
CA GLY A 47 -7.17 9.52 -16.03
C GLY A 47 -7.87 9.54 -14.66
N ALA A 48 -7.76 8.49 -13.84
CA ALA A 48 -8.20 8.53 -12.44
C ALA A 48 -7.46 9.61 -11.64
N VAL A 49 -7.98 10.83 -11.67
CA VAL A 49 -7.48 11.96 -10.88
C VAL A 49 -7.53 11.54 -9.41
N LYS A 50 -6.40 11.66 -8.69
CA LYS A 50 -6.37 11.45 -7.24
C LYS A 50 -7.55 12.20 -6.64
N ARG A 51 -8.47 11.48 -6.00
CA ARG A 51 -9.69 12.07 -5.46
C ARG A 51 -9.29 13.19 -4.52
N ALA A 52 -9.72 14.42 -4.82
CA ALA A 52 -9.50 15.54 -3.91
C ALA A 52 -10.17 15.19 -2.57
N PRO A 53 -9.48 15.38 -1.43
CA PRO A 53 -10.07 15.14 -0.12
C PRO A 53 -11.29 16.04 0.06
N LYS A 54 -12.46 15.43 0.26
CA LYS A 54 -13.75 16.16 0.38
C LYS A 54 -14.14 16.40 1.83
N THR A 55 -13.66 15.57 2.74
CA THR A 55 -14.03 15.63 4.15
C THR A 55 -12.87 16.09 5.03
N LYS A 56 -13.20 16.60 6.23
CA LYS A 56 -12.18 16.94 7.26
C LYS A 56 -11.31 15.72 7.61
N ARG A 57 -11.89 14.52 7.60
CA ARG A 57 -11.17 13.26 7.86
C ARG A 57 -10.16 12.95 6.76
N ASP A 58 -10.52 13.16 5.49
CA ASP A 58 -9.60 12.92 4.37
C ASP A 58 -8.40 13.88 4.42
N TRP A 59 -8.64 15.14 4.75
CA TRP A 59 -7.59 16.13 4.97
C TRP A 59 -6.69 15.77 6.15
N ALA A 60 -7.26 15.30 7.26
CA ALA A 60 -6.49 14.84 8.41
C ALA A 60 -5.63 13.61 8.09
N VAL A 61 -6.12 12.69 7.24
CA VAL A 61 -5.34 11.54 6.76
C VAL A 61 -4.21 11.98 5.83
N LYS A 62 -4.48 12.91 4.91
CA LYS A 62 -3.47 13.46 3.99
C LYS A 62 -2.35 14.18 4.74
N ASN A 63 -2.68 14.96 5.78
CA ASN A 63 -1.75 15.78 6.56
C ASN A 63 -1.31 15.10 7.87
N ARG A 64 -1.50 13.79 8.02
CA ARG A 64 -1.30 13.08 9.30
C ARG A 64 0.10 13.27 9.89
N ALA A 65 1.14 13.28 9.03
CA ALA A 65 2.52 13.50 9.47
C ALA A 65 2.74 14.93 9.99
N GLU A 66 2.11 15.92 9.38
CA GLU A 66 2.19 17.31 9.79
C GLU A 66 1.42 17.58 11.09
N ILE A 67 0.23 17.01 11.22
CA ILE A 67 -0.56 17.04 12.46
C ILE A 67 0.22 16.38 13.61
N ALA A 68 0.92 15.27 13.35
CA ALA A 68 1.75 14.61 14.36
C ALA A 68 2.94 15.47 14.78
N ARG A 69 3.59 16.19 13.84
CA ARG A 69 4.66 17.15 14.17
C ARG A 69 4.14 18.32 15.02
N GLN A 70 3.02 18.93 14.64
CA GLN A 70 2.40 20.01 15.42
C GLN A 70 2.02 19.57 16.83
N ARG A 71 1.52 18.34 17.00
CA ARG A 71 1.20 17.78 18.31
C ARG A 71 2.43 17.63 19.20
N ARG A 72 3.58 17.20 18.64
CA ARG A 72 4.84 17.08 19.40
C ARG A 72 5.36 18.45 19.82
N ALA A 73 5.42 19.40 18.88
CA ALA A 73 5.89 20.75 19.17
C ALA A 73 5.02 21.47 20.23
N ARG A 74 3.72 21.20 20.27
CA ARG A 74 2.79 21.75 21.27
C ARG A 74 2.85 21.05 22.64
N SER A 75 3.52 19.91 22.74
CA SER A 75 3.73 19.20 24.03
C SER A 75 5.05 19.58 24.69
N GLU A 76 5.87 20.42 24.05
CA GLU A 76 7.16 20.92 24.55
C GLU A 76 7.06 22.38 25.07
N ASP A 77 5.86 22.96 25.10
CA ASP A 77 5.50 24.25 25.73
C ASP A 77 4.58 23.97 26.93
#